data_AF-A0A0G2DUC0-F1
#
_entry.id   AF-A0A0G2DUC0-F1
#
_cell.length_a   1.000
_cell.length_b   1.000
_cell.length_c   1.000
_cell.angle_alpha   90.00
_cell.angle_beta   90.00
_cell.angle_gamma   90.00
#
_symmetry.space_group_name_H-M   'P 1'
#
loop_
_entity.id
_entity.type
_entity.pdbx_description
1 polymer ?
#
loop_
_entity_poly.entity_id
_entity_poly.type
_entity_poly.pdbx_seq_one_letter_code
_entity_poly.pdbx_strand_id
1 'polypeptide(L)'
;MYNIVDDSAAKPTRVDTLVDGTDMATPALRGLVVPGPKGFEDKAPARLTRLTPPDNFGAVVDGKIFRSAYPKEENYGYLKTLKLKSILTLVKEECPEPYAKFISENGIRHYRVHVPANKGQVCIPPEVMVHALMVVLDRSNYPLLIHCNKGKHRTGCVVACLGKVLGRSKKQIKEEYQTYAAEKARAFDEQFVDGFDERSVLWLARFQGWVPDDEPRSPLPTPTHSPRQAA
;
A
#
# COMPACT_ATOMS: atom_id res chain seq x y z
N MET A 1 16.61 34.67 -43.30
CA MET A 1 17.20 35.83 -42.61
C MET A 1 16.66 35.84 -41.19
N TYR A 2 17.54 35.88 -40.20
CA TYR A 2 17.18 36.07 -38.78
C TYR A 2 17.22 37.56 -38.44
N ASN A 3 16.37 38.00 -37.51
CA ASN A 3 16.58 39.10 -36.54
C ASN A 3 15.38 38.99 -35.56
N ILE A 4 15.54 38.59 -34.30
CA ILE A 4 16.29 39.17 -33.15
C ILE A 4 15.39 40.08 -32.30
N VAL A 5 15.35 39.71 -31.01
CA VAL A 5 14.65 40.32 -29.88
C VAL A 5 15.37 41.57 -29.37
N ASP A 6 14.64 42.47 -28.71
CA ASP A 6 15.04 42.95 -27.38
C ASP A 6 13.85 43.54 -26.59
N ASP A 7 13.81 43.29 -25.28
CA ASP A 7 13.23 44.24 -24.31
C ASP A 7 13.90 44.05 -22.94
N SER A 8 14.69 45.07 -22.59
CA SER A 8 15.19 45.50 -21.28
C SER A 8 15.49 44.48 -20.18
N ALA A 9 16.78 44.16 -20.03
CA ALA A 9 17.38 43.85 -18.74
C ALA A 9 18.22 45.05 -18.24
N ALA A 10 17.93 45.54 -17.03
CA ALA A 10 18.73 46.58 -16.37
C ALA A 10 19.35 46.07 -15.05
N LYS A 11 20.68 46.07 -14.99
CA LYS A 11 21.47 45.98 -13.74
C LYS A 11 22.13 47.34 -13.49
N PRO A 12 22.35 47.70 -12.21
CA PRO A 12 23.54 48.46 -11.86
C PRO A 12 24.40 47.73 -10.82
N THR A 13 25.68 48.07 -10.80
CA THR A 13 26.72 47.41 -10.02
C THR A 13 27.17 48.30 -8.85
N ARG A 14 27.29 47.71 -7.65
CA ARG A 14 28.22 48.00 -6.55
C ARG A 14 28.66 49.46 -6.26
N VAL A 15 28.48 49.88 -5.01
CA VAL A 15 29.35 50.86 -4.34
C VAL A 15 29.71 50.30 -2.96
N ASP A 16 30.99 50.32 -2.58
CA ASP A 16 31.47 49.92 -1.25
C ASP A 16 31.58 51.15 -0.33
N THR A 17 31.08 51.05 0.90
CA THR A 17 31.51 51.92 2.03
C THR A 17 31.55 51.13 3.34
N LEU A 18 32.76 50.90 3.84
CA LEU A 18 33.09 50.88 5.28
C LEU A 18 33.00 52.35 5.76
N VAL A 19 32.78 52.76 7.02
CA VAL A 19 32.79 52.16 8.38
C VAL A 19 31.57 52.73 9.16
N ASP A 20 31.28 52.51 10.45
CA ASP A 20 32.04 51.93 11.59
C ASP A 20 31.11 51.13 12.55
N GLY A 21 31.60 50.73 13.72
CA GLY A 21 30.96 49.77 14.62
C GLY A 21 30.00 50.33 15.71
N THR A 22 29.27 49.40 16.33
CA THR A 22 28.88 49.47 17.75
C THR A 22 28.64 48.08 18.29
N ASP A 23 29.17 47.81 19.47
CA ASP A 23 29.25 46.48 20.09
C ASP A 23 27.99 46.21 20.93
N MET A 24 27.29 45.10 20.67
CA MET A 24 26.22 44.56 21.53
C MET A 24 26.25 43.03 21.47
N ALA A 25 27.10 42.43 22.30
CA ALA A 25 27.27 40.98 22.37
C ALA A 25 25.97 40.25 22.73
N THR A 26 25.54 39.32 21.87
CA THR A 26 24.44 38.39 22.18
C THR A 26 24.90 37.42 23.27
N PRO A 27 24.19 37.26 24.41
CA PRO A 27 24.60 36.35 25.45
C PRO A 27 24.43 34.90 24.98
N ALA A 28 25.55 34.23 24.69
CA ALA A 28 25.54 32.81 24.39
C ALA A 28 25.13 32.02 25.64
N LEU A 29 23.94 31.43 25.62
CA LEU A 29 23.52 30.42 26.58
C LEU A 29 24.47 29.22 26.51
N ARG A 30 25.50 29.22 27.37
CA ARG A 30 26.32 28.04 27.64
C ARG A 30 25.41 26.96 28.19
N GLY A 31 25.01 26.03 27.32
CA GLY A 31 24.29 24.83 27.72
C GLY A 31 25.10 24.07 28.76
N LEU A 32 24.54 23.92 29.96
CA LEU A 32 25.03 22.97 30.95
C LEU A 32 24.83 21.56 30.37
N VAL A 33 25.88 21.02 29.75
CA VAL A 33 25.92 19.60 29.39
C VAL A 33 26.07 18.81 30.68
N VAL A 34 24.92 18.49 31.30
CA VAL A 34 24.87 17.57 32.43
C VAL A 34 25.28 16.19 31.89
N PRO A 35 26.35 15.56 32.40
CA PRO A 35 26.70 14.21 31.98
C PRO A 35 25.59 13.26 32.42
N GLY A 36 24.81 12.76 31.45
CA GLY A 36 23.77 11.77 31.71
C GLY A 36 24.35 10.51 32.37
N PRO A 37 23.62 9.85 33.29
CA PRO A 37 24.13 8.68 34.00
C PRO A 37 24.50 7.58 33.01
N LYS A 38 25.78 7.19 33.00
CA LYS A 38 26.27 6.08 32.19
C LYS A 38 25.61 4.77 32.66
N GLY A 39 24.78 4.16 31.82
CA GLY A 39 24.24 2.83 32.05
C GLY A 39 22.76 2.73 32.41
N PHE A 40 21.97 3.82 32.34
CA PHE A 40 20.51 3.68 32.36
C PHE A 40 20.02 3.19 30.99
N GLU A 41 19.78 1.89 30.84
CA GLU A 41 18.97 1.40 29.73
C GLU A 41 17.52 1.87 29.97
N ASP A 42 17.12 2.94 29.27
CA ASP A 42 15.74 3.47 29.22
C ASP A 42 14.75 2.52 28.50
N LYS A 43 14.79 1.23 28.86
CA LYS A 43 13.78 0.24 28.48
C LYS A 43 12.56 0.46 29.35
N ALA A 44 11.73 1.42 28.92
CA ALA A 44 10.37 1.57 29.42
C ALA A 44 9.70 0.19 29.50
N PRO A 45 9.05 -0.18 30.63
CA PRO A 45 8.50 -1.52 30.83
C PRO A 45 7.55 -1.87 29.69
N ALA A 46 7.45 -3.15 29.31
CA ALA A 46 6.82 -3.59 28.05
C ALA A 46 5.43 -2.97 27.74
N ARG A 47 4.63 -2.66 28.78
CA ARG A 47 3.32 -1.97 28.68
C ARG A 47 3.39 -0.50 28.22
N LEU A 48 4.57 0.12 28.27
CA LEU A 48 4.86 1.52 27.92
C LEU A 48 5.78 1.61 26.68
N THR A 49 6.22 0.48 26.12
CA THR A 49 7.03 0.47 24.90
C THR A 49 6.21 1.01 23.73
N ARG A 50 6.67 2.10 23.10
CA ARG A 50 6.02 2.68 21.91
C ARG A 50 6.10 1.70 20.74
N LEU A 51 4.94 1.29 20.23
CA LEU A 51 4.83 0.44 19.05
C LEU A 51 4.55 1.29 17.80
N THR A 52 5.34 1.10 16.75
CA THR A 52 5.25 1.89 15.52
C THR A 52 4.65 1.05 14.38
N PRO A 53 3.48 1.39 13.83
CA PRO A 53 2.94 0.69 12.66
C PRO A 53 3.87 0.87 11.45
N PRO A 54 3.86 -0.04 10.46
CA PRO A 54 4.59 0.17 9.21
C PRO A 54 4.12 1.44 8.48
N ASP A 55 4.97 2.01 7.62
CA ASP A 55 4.59 3.16 6.79
C ASP A 55 3.30 2.87 6.00
N ASN A 56 2.45 3.89 5.80
CA ASN A 56 1.23 3.77 5.00
C ASN A 56 0.25 2.66 5.49
N PHE A 57 0.28 2.34 6.79
CA PHE A 57 -0.61 1.37 7.41
C PHE A 57 -2.05 1.89 7.55
N GLY A 58 -3.03 1.00 7.38
CA GLY A 58 -4.43 1.29 7.68
C GLY A 58 -5.32 0.05 7.61
N ALA A 59 -6.53 0.17 8.17
CA ALA A 59 -7.58 -0.84 8.00
C ALA A 59 -8.28 -0.65 6.65
N VAL A 60 -8.47 -1.75 5.93
CA VAL A 60 -9.27 -1.84 4.69
C VAL A 60 -10.67 -2.35 5.02
N VAL A 61 -10.74 -3.38 5.87
CA VAL A 61 -11.97 -3.80 6.53
C VAL A 61 -11.64 -4.00 8.00
N ASP A 62 -12.34 -3.27 8.87
CA ASP A 62 -12.02 -3.20 10.29
C ASP A 62 -11.96 -4.59 10.96
N GLY A 63 -10.97 -4.76 11.83
CA GLY A 63 -10.63 -6.02 12.49
C GLY A 63 -10.24 -7.21 11.60
N LYS A 64 -10.26 -7.08 10.25
CA LYS A 64 -10.15 -8.22 9.32
C LYS A 64 -9.02 -8.09 8.30
N ILE A 65 -8.95 -6.96 7.58
CA ILE A 65 -8.02 -6.75 6.47
C ILE A 65 -7.31 -5.43 6.69
N PHE A 66 -5.99 -5.49 6.73
CA PHE A 66 -5.10 -4.34 6.86
C PHE A 66 -4.25 -4.16 5.59
N ARG A 67 -3.76 -2.95 5.36
CA ARG A 67 -2.80 -2.62 4.31
C ARG A 67 -1.57 -1.94 4.90
N SER A 68 -0.41 -2.06 4.24
CA SER A 68 0.78 -1.26 4.59
C SER A 68 1.84 -1.18 3.48
N ALA A 69 2.89 -0.38 3.71
CA ALA A 69 4.22 -0.57 3.12
C ALA A 69 4.92 -1.81 3.68
N TYR A 70 6.14 -2.07 3.21
CA TYR A 70 6.90 -3.26 3.62
C TYR A 70 7.25 -3.19 5.12
N PRO A 71 6.85 -4.18 5.94
CA PRO A 71 7.18 -4.20 7.36
C PRO A 71 8.68 -4.32 7.64
N LYS A 72 9.21 -3.43 8.48
CA LYS A 72 10.56 -3.48 9.03
C LYS A 72 10.54 -4.04 10.45
N GLU A 73 11.69 -4.41 10.99
CA GLU A 73 11.83 -4.97 12.34
C GLU A 73 11.23 -4.05 13.44
N GLU A 74 11.42 -2.73 13.29
CA GLU A 74 10.82 -1.70 14.16
C GLU A 74 9.27 -1.77 14.24
N ASN A 75 8.62 -2.39 13.25
CA ASN A 75 7.17 -2.56 13.19
C ASN A 75 6.67 -3.89 13.75
N TYR A 76 7.55 -4.88 13.97
CA TYR A 76 7.13 -6.23 14.35
C TYR A 76 6.43 -6.25 15.71
N GLY A 77 6.85 -5.39 16.65
CA GLY A 77 6.16 -5.19 17.91
C GLY A 77 4.70 -4.75 17.72
N TYR A 78 4.43 -3.82 16.80
CA TYR A 78 3.07 -3.40 16.45
C TYR A 78 2.28 -4.53 15.79
N LEU A 79 2.86 -5.22 14.81
CA LEU A 79 2.19 -6.30 14.07
C LEU A 79 1.83 -7.50 14.97
N LYS A 80 2.58 -7.77 16.04
CA LYS A 80 2.20 -8.77 17.06
C LYS A 80 0.86 -8.44 17.74
N THR A 81 0.54 -7.15 17.93
CA THR A 81 -0.73 -6.75 18.56
C THR A 81 -1.96 -7.04 17.69
N LEU A 82 -1.79 -7.00 16.37
CA LEU A 82 -2.85 -7.31 15.40
C LEU A 82 -3.20 -8.81 15.35
N LYS A 83 -2.37 -9.69 15.91
CA LYS A 83 -2.53 -11.16 15.88
C LYS A 83 -2.82 -11.67 14.47
N LEU A 84 -2.04 -11.20 13.50
CA LEU A 84 -2.21 -11.56 12.08
C LEU A 84 -2.17 -13.08 11.91
N LYS A 85 -3.16 -13.61 11.19
CA LYS A 85 -3.19 -15.02 10.79
C LYS A 85 -2.51 -15.22 9.43
N SER A 86 -2.47 -14.18 8.60
CA SER A 86 -1.80 -14.23 7.31
C SER A 86 -1.24 -12.89 6.83
N ILE A 87 -0.31 -12.97 5.89
CA ILE A 87 0.31 -11.84 5.18
C ILE A 87 0.28 -12.13 3.68
N LEU A 88 -0.12 -11.14 2.88
CA LEU A 88 -0.04 -11.15 1.42
C LEU A 88 1.00 -10.13 0.95
N THR A 89 2.14 -10.63 0.47
CA THR A 89 3.23 -9.83 -0.10
C THR A 89 3.09 -9.76 -1.62
N LEU A 90 3.00 -8.54 -2.16
CA LEU A 90 2.70 -8.28 -3.58
C LEU A 90 3.95 -8.06 -4.46
N VAL A 91 5.12 -8.52 -4.03
CA VAL A 91 6.43 -8.15 -4.63
C VAL A 91 7.27 -9.41 -4.92
N LYS A 92 8.20 -9.33 -5.88
CA LYS A 92 9.01 -10.48 -6.32
C LYS A 92 10.21 -10.69 -5.40
N GLU A 93 10.71 -9.59 -4.85
CA GLU A 93 11.83 -9.47 -3.94
C GLU A 93 11.75 -10.54 -2.84
N GLU A 94 12.91 -11.13 -2.51
CA GLU A 94 13.01 -12.20 -1.52
C GLU A 94 12.64 -11.71 -0.12
N CYS A 95 12.13 -12.61 0.71
CA CYS A 95 11.77 -12.29 2.08
C CYS A 95 13.06 -12.21 2.91
N PRO A 96 13.42 -11.05 3.51
CA PRO A 96 14.60 -10.96 4.36
C PRO A 96 14.48 -11.92 5.55
N GLU A 97 15.60 -12.47 6.00
CA GLU A 97 15.64 -13.43 7.11
C GLU A 97 14.92 -12.93 8.38
N PRO A 98 15.08 -11.67 8.84
CA PRO A 98 14.33 -11.17 10.00
C PRO A 98 12.82 -11.20 9.81
N TYR A 99 12.34 -10.98 8.57
CA TYR A 99 10.91 -11.01 8.26
C TYR A 99 10.38 -12.44 8.14
N ALA A 100 11.16 -13.34 7.54
CA ALA A 100 10.84 -14.77 7.48
C ALA A 100 10.76 -15.38 8.89
N LYS A 101 11.69 -15.02 9.77
CA LYS A 101 11.70 -15.40 11.19
C LYS A 101 10.51 -14.82 11.95
N PHE A 102 10.18 -13.55 11.76
CA PHE A 102 8.98 -12.95 12.34
C PHE A 102 7.71 -13.71 11.91
N ILE A 103 7.58 -14.05 10.62
CA ILE A 103 6.44 -14.80 10.09
C ILE A 103 6.32 -16.18 10.74
N SER A 104 7.43 -16.94 10.82
CA SER A 104 7.42 -18.30 11.38
C SER A 104 7.18 -18.32 12.89
N GLU A 105 7.85 -17.46 13.66
CA GLU A 105 7.69 -17.37 15.13
C GLU A 105 6.26 -17.03 15.56
N ASN A 106 5.50 -16.34 14.71
CA ASN A 106 4.12 -15.92 15.01
C ASN A 106 3.06 -16.79 14.29
N GLY A 107 3.47 -17.89 13.65
CA GLY A 107 2.57 -18.84 12.99
C GLY A 107 1.79 -18.26 11.79
N ILE A 108 2.32 -17.22 11.15
CA ILE A 108 1.62 -16.45 10.12
C ILE A 108 1.69 -17.17 8.76
N ARG A 109 0.55 -17.38 8.10
CA ARG A 109 0.53 -17.91 6.73
C ARG A 109 0.99 -16.85 5.73
N HIS A 110 2.06 -17.12 4.99
CA HIS A 110 2.65 -16.17 4.05
C HIS A 110 2.26 -16.48 2.60
N TYR A 111 1.46 -15.61 2.00
CA TYR A 111 1.10 -15.64 0.58
C TYR A 111 1.97 -14.65 -0.18
N ARG A 112 2.55 -15.08 -1.32
CA ARG A 112 3.35 -14.23 -2.21
C ARG A 112 2.72 -14.25 -3.60
N VAL A 113 2.22 -13.11 -4.05
CA VAL A 113 1.66 -12.93 -5.40
C VAL A 113 2.43 -11.80 -6.09
N HIS A 114 3.24 -12.12 -7.10
CA HIS A 114 4.01 -11.09 -7.77
C HIS A 114 3.11 -10.23 -8.66
N VAL A 115 2.80 -9.01 -8.20
CA VAL A 115 2.06 -8.02 -8.99
C VAL A 115 3.06 -7.13 -9.75
N PRO A 116 3.07 -7.12 -11.10
CA PRO A 116 3.88 -6.19 -11.88
C PRO A 116 3.58 -4.73 -11.54
N ALA A 117 4.50 -3.81 -11.85
CA ALA A 117 4.25 -2.39 -11.66
C ALA A 117 3.73 -1.78 -12.97
N ASN A 118 2.57 -1.11 -12.93
CA ASN A 118 2.09 -0.27 -14.02
C ASN A 118 2.95 1.00 -14.14
N LYS A 119 4.14 0.88 -14.74
CA LYS A 119 5.04 1.99 -15.05
C LYS A 119 4.98 2.25 -16.55
N GLY A 120 4.44 3.40 -16.96
CA GLY A 120 4.35 3.82 -18.37
C GLY A 120 3.25 3.12 -19.19
N GLN A 121 2.72 2.00 -18.71
CA GLN A 121 1.56 1.29 -19.27
C GLN A 121 0.91 0.40 -18.19
N VAL A 122 -0.24 -0.20 -18.49
CA VAL A 122 -0.81 -1.29 -17.69
C VAL A 122 0.01 -2.56 -17.91
N CYS A 123 0.48 -3.18 -16.82
CA CYS A 123 1.33 -4.38 -16.84
C CYS A 123 0.81 -5.51 -15.94
N ILE A 124 -0.24 -5.29 -15.13
CA ILE A 124 -0.82 -6.32 -14.26
C ILE A 124 -1.75 -7.20 -15.11
N PRO A 125 -1.49 -8.52 -15.24
CA PRO A 125 -2.45 -9.45 -15.84
C PRO A 125 -3.68 -9.61 -14.93
N PRO A 126 -4.92 -9.67 -15.46
CA PRO A 126 -6.12 -9.87 -14.65
C PRO A 126 -6.04 -11.09 -13.72
N GLU A 127 -5.42 -12.17 -14.18
CA GLU A 127 -5.27 -13.46 -13.47
C GLU A 127 -4.41 -13.29 -12.20
N VAL A 128 -3.39 -12.43 -12.25
CA VAL A 128 -2.56 -12.10 -11.08
C VAL A 128 -3.37 -11.35 -10.03
N MET A 129 -4.30 -10.48 -10.45
CA MET A 129 -5.21 -9.80 -9.54
C MET A 129 -6.27 -10.75 -8.98
N VAL A 130 -6.80 -11.68 -9.79
CA VAL A 130 -7.67 -12.78 -9.33
C VAL A 130 -6.98 -13.60 -8.25
N HIS A 131 -5.73 -14.04 -8.46
CA HIS A 131 -4.97 -14.79 -7.46
C HIS A 131 -4.75 -14.01 -6.15
N ALA A 132 -4.47 -12.70 -6.23
CA ALA A 132 -4.39 -11.85 -5.04
C ALA A 132 -5.74 -11.77 -4.31
N LEU A 133 -6.84 -11.56 -5.04
CA LEU A 133 -8.18 -11.46 -4.48
C LEU A 133 -8.69 -12.78 -3.90
N MET A 134 -8.26 -13.93 -4.42
CA MET A 134 -8.59 -15.24 -3.83
C MET A 134 -8.07 -15.37 -2.39
N VAL A 135 -6.85 -14.89 -2.12
CA VAL A 135 -6.29 -14.83 -0.76
C VAL A 135 -7.06 -13.81 0.11
N VAL A 136 -7.38 -12.65 -0.46
CA VAL A 136 -8.02 -11.54 0.26
C VAL A 136 -9.48 -11.82 0.60
N LEU A 137 -10.23 -12.53 -0.25
CA LEU A 137 -11.64 -12.86 -0.05
C LEU A 137 -11.84 -14.07 0.88
N ASP A 138 -10.86 -14.95 1.02
CA ASP A 138 -10.97 -16.09 1.95
C ASP A 138 -10.93 -15.62 3.42
N ARG A 139 -12.07 -15.74 4.10
CA ARG A 139 -12.23 -15.34 5.50
C ARG A 139 -11.44 -16.23 6.46
N SER A 140 -11.01 -17.41 6.02
CA SER A 140 -10.10 -18.25 6.80
C SER A 140 -8.75 -17.57 7.07
N ASN A 141 -8.38 -16.54 6.30
CA ASN A 141 -7.09 -15.85 6.37
C ASN A 141 -7.01 -14.72 7.40
N TYR A 142 -8.12 -14.30 8.01
CA TYR A 142 -8.12 -13.08 8.84
C TYR A 142 -7.65 -13.32 10.28
N PRO A 143 -6.97 -12.34 10.91
CA PRO A 143 -6.63 -11.02 10.34
C PRO A 143 -5.49 -11.09 9.29
N LEU A 144 -5.69 -10.43 8.15
CA LEU A 144 -4.78 -10.43 6.99
C LEU A 144 -4.12 -9.06 6.81
N LEU A 145 -2.81 -9.03 6.56
CA LEU A 145 -2.09 -7.82 6.12
C LEU A 145 -1.68 -7.92 4.64
N ILE A 146 -2.09 -6.94 3.83
CA ILE A 146 -1.69 -6.81 2.41
C ILE A 146 -0.60 -5.74 2.29
N HIS A 147 0.57 -6.08 1.73
CA HIS A 147 1.63 -5.08 1.53
C HIS A 147 2.40 -5.24 0.23
N CYS A 148 3.01 -4.13 -0.18
CA CYS A 148 4.05 -4.09 -1.20
C CYS A 148 5.25 -3.30 -0.65
N ASN A 149 6.12 -2.74 -1.50
CA ASN A 149 7.27 -1.96 -1.02
C ASN A 149 6.85 -0.67 -0.28
N LYS A 150 5.79 0.01 -0.72
CA LYS A 150 5.34 1.31 -0.17
C LYS A 150 3.83 1.41 0.14
N GLY A 151 3.06 0.32 -0.03
CA GLY A 151 1.61 0.32 0.20
C GLY A 151 0.78 1.16 -0.77
N LYS A 152 1.43 1.83 -1.74
CA LYS A 152 0.82 2.74 -2.72
C LYS A 152 0.18 1.98 -3.90
N HIS A 153 0.98 1.60 -4.90
CA HIS A 153 0.51 1.11 -6.21
C HIS A 153 -0.14 -0.29 -6.18
N ARG A 154 0.67 -1.35 -5.98
CA ARG A 154 0.22 -2.76 -6.05
C ARG A 154 -0.86 -3.06 -5.00
N THR A 155 -0.62 -2.64 -3.76
CA THR A 155 -1.59 -2.73 -2.65
C THR A 155 -2.84 -1.91 -2.94
N GLY A 156 -2.70 -0.71 -3.50
CA GLY A 156 -3.81 0.12 -3.93
C GLY A 156 -4.68 -0.57 -4.99
N CYS A 157 -4.08 -1.22 -5.99
CA CYS A 157 -4.82 -1.99 -7.00
C CYS A 157 -5.61 -3.15 -6.38
N VAL A 158 -5.00 -3.94 -5.47
CA VAL A 158 -5.69 -5.05 -4.78
C VAL A 158 -6.85 -4.55 -3.92
N VAL A 159 -6.63 -3.49 -3.14
CA VAL A 159 -7.67 -2.90 -2.28
C VAL A 159 -8.79 -2.25 -3.11
N ALA A 160 -8.45 -1.61 -4.23
CA ALA A 160 -9.41 -1.01 -5.14
C ALA A 160 -10.27 -2.07 -5.85
N CYS A 161 -9.66 -3.16 -6.32
CA CYS A 161 -10.40 -4.27 -6.93
C CYS A 161 -11.27 -5.02 -5.91
N LEU A 162 -10.82 -5.17 -4.66
CA LEU A 162 -11.69 -5.62 -3.56
C LEU A 162 -12.88 -4.66 -3.38
N GLY A 163 -12.65 -3.35 -3.47
CA GLY A 163 -13.71 -2.35 -3.45
C GLY A 163 -14.77 -2.56 -4.52
N LYS A 164 -14.37 -2.93 -5.75
CA LYS A 164 -15.32 -3.28 -6.84
C LYS A 164 -16.14 -4.53 -6.49
N VAL A 165 -15.47 -5.59 -6.02
CA VAL A 165 -16.13 -6.83 -5.58
C VAL A 165 -17.16 -6.57 -4.48
N LEU A 166 -16.88 -5.64 -3.57
CA LEU A 166 -17.79 -5.22 -2.49
C LEU A 166 -18.81 -4.15 -2.92
N GLY A 167 -18.98 -3.89 -4.22
CA GLY A 167 -20.00 -2.97 -4.75
C GLY A 167 -19.78 -1.49 -4.41
N ARG A 168 -18.56 -1.07 -4.01
CA ARG A 168 -18.26 0.34 -3.71
C ARG A 168 -18.27 1.16 -5.00
N SER A 169 -18.69 2.42 -4.90
CA SER A 169 -18.71 3.33 -6.07
C SER A 169 -17.30 3.60 -6.58
N LYS A 170 -17.16 3.80 -7.90
CA LYS A 170 -15.88 4.19 -8.55
C LYS A 170 -15.23 5.40 -7.87
N LYS A 171 -16.05 6.38 -7.44
CA LYS A 171 -15.60 7.57 -6.70
C LYS A 171 -14.90 7.19 -5.40
N GLN A 172 -15.56 6.42 -4.51
CA GLN A 172 -14.97 5.99 -3.24
C GLN A 172 -13.71 5.14 -3.42
N ILE A 173 -13.66 4.31 -4.45
CA ILE A 173 -12.51 3.46 -4.77
C ILE A 173 -11.31 4.33 -5.20
N LYS A 174 -11.56 5.29 -6.09
CA LYS A 174 -10.54 6.23 -6.58
C LYS A 174 -10.04 7.17 -5.48
N GLU A 175 -10.94 7.73 -4.67
CA GLU A 175 -10.59 8.59 -3.53
C GLU A 175 -9.67 7.85 -2.55
N GLU A 176 -10.00 6.61 -2.16
CA GLU A 176 -9.13 5.82 -1.28
C GLU A 176 -7.77 5.50 -1.92
N TYR A 177 -7.75 5.08 -3.20
CA TYR A 177 -6.50 4.85 -3.92
C TYR A 177 -5.61 6.10 -3.91
N GLN A 178 -6.19 7.27 -4.22
CA GLN A 178 -5.48 8.54 -4.26
C GLN A 178 -5.02 9.01 -2.87
N THR A 179 -5.80 8.78 -1.81
CA THR A 179 -5.36 9.06 -0.42
C THR A 179 -4.10 8.28 -0.05
N TYR A 180 -4.07 6.97 -0.29
CA TYR A 180 -2.90 6.14 0.08
C TYR A 180 -1.73 6.25 -0.92
N ALA A 181 -1.97 6.64 -2.17
CA ALA A 181 -0.92 6.89 -3.16
C ALA A 181 -0.35 8.31 -3.07
N ALA A 182 -1.15 9.28 -2.62
CA ALA A 182 -0.86 10.71 -2.54
C ALA A 182 -0.18 11.22 -3.83
N GLU A 183 0.92 11.97 -3.70
CA GLU A 183 1.71 12.55 -4.80
C GLU A 183 2.34 11.52 -5.77
N LYS A 184 2.15 10.21 -5.54
CA LYS A 184 2.60 9.12 -6.41
C LYS A 184 1.45 8.33 -7.03
N ALA A 185 0.21 8.81 -7.01
CA ALA A 185 -0.90 8.22 -7.77
C ALA A 185 -0.53 8.02 -9.26
N ARG A 186 -1.04 6.97 -9.90
CA ARG A 186 -0.75 6.64 -11.30
C ARG A 186 -2.02 6.39 -12.09
N ALA A 187 -2.15 7.07 -13.22
CA ALA A 187 -3.24 6.86 -14.18
C ALA A 187 -3.36 5.39 -14.62
N PHE A 188 -2.25 4.67 -14.81
CA PHE A 188 -2.28 3.25 -15.22
C PHE A 188 -2.72 2.29 -14.10
N ASP A 189 -2.62 2.66 -12.81
CA ASP A 189 -3.24 1.88 -11.74
C ASP A 189 -4.76 2.09 -11.75
N GLU A 190 -5.22 3.34 -11.91
CA GLU A 190 -6.64 3.67 -12.03
C GLU A 190 -7.27 3.01 -13.27
N GLN A 191 -6.61 3.08 -14.43
CA GLN A 191 -7.03 2.43 -15.67
C GLN A 191 -7.15 0.91 -15.53
N PHE A 192 -6.20 0.27 -14.83
CA PHE A 192 -6.28 -1.16 -14.54
C PHE A 192 -7.49 -1.49 -13.66
N VAL A 193 -7.70 -0.73 -12.57
CA VAL A 193 -8.85 -0.93 -11.66
C VAL A 193 -10.18 -0.74 -12.39
N ASP A 194 -10.30 0.31 -13.21
CA ASP A 194 -11.51 0.57 -13.99
C ASP A 194 -11.83 -0.59 -14.95
N GLY A 195 -10.82 -1.17 -15.60
CA GLY A 195 -10.96 -2.27 -16.57
C GLY A 195 -11.02 -3.69 -15.99
N PHE A 196 -10.69 -3.90 -14.71
CA PHE A 196 -10.73 -5.24 -14.08
C PHE A 196 -12.17 -5.77 -13.96
N ASP A 197 -12.48 -6.98 -14.44
CA ASP A 197 -13.80 -7.60 -14.28
C ASP A 197 -13.92 -8.37 -12.95
N GLU A 198 -14.61 -7.77 -11.97
CA GLU A 198 -14.88 -8.36 -10.67
C GLU A 198 -15.68 -9.68 -10.72
N ARG A 199 -16.42 -9.96 -11.80
CA ARG A 199 -17.20 -11.21 -11.98
C ARG A 199 -16.31 -12.45 -11.88
N SER A 200 -15.05 -12.32 -12.27
CA SER A 200 -13.99 -13.34 -12.15
C SER A 200 -13.83 -13.92 -10.73
N VAL A 201 -14.23 -13.17 -9.69
CA VAL A 201 -14.13 -13.59 -8.28
C VAL A 201 -15.44 -13.48 -7.48
N LEU A 202 -16.55 -13.03 -8.10
CA LEU A 202 -17.85 -12.92 -7.41
C LEU A 202 -18.33 -14.26 -6.84
N TRP A 203 -18.04 -15.39 -7.50
CA TRP A 203 -18.37 -16.72 -6.99
C TRP A 203 -17.75 -16.98 -5.60
N LEU A 204 -16.49 -16.56 -5.41
CA LEU A 204 -15.77 -16.74 -4.14
C LEU A 204 -16.24 -15.73 -3.10
N ALA A 205 -16.52 -14.49 -3.52
CA ALA A 205 -17.09 -13.48 -2.65
C ALA A 205 -18.46 -13.93 -2.08
N ARG A 206 -19.31 -14.53 -2.92
CA ARG A 206 -20.60 -15.14 -2.50
C ARG A 206 -20.39 -16.34 -1.58
N PHE A 207 -19.52 -17.28 -1.96
CA PHE A 207 -19.21 -18.46 -1.13
C PHE A 207 -18.69 -18.09 0.27
N GLN A 208 -17.92 -17.01 0.38
CA GLN A 208 -17.39 -16.47 1.63
C GLN A 208 -18.38 -15.53 2.34
N GLY A 209 -19.56 -15.26 1.78
CA GLY A 209 -20.55 -14.34 2.37
C GLY A 209 -20.06 -12.89 2.48
N TRP A 210 -19.30 -12.43 1.49
CA TRP A 210 -18.94 -11.01 1.27
C TRP A 210 -19.98 -10.26 0.45
N VAL A 211 -20.67 -10.97 -0.45
CA VAL A 211 -21.70 -10.45 -1.35
C VAL A 211 -22.88 -11.43 -1.32
N PRO A 212 -24.15 -10.96 -1.35
CA PRO A 212 -25.31 -11.84 -1.44
C PRO A 212 -25.34 -12.71 -2.72
N ASP A 213 -26.06 -13.84 -2.68
CA ASP A 213 -26.26 -14.75 -3.83
C ASP A 213 -27.53 -14.38 -4.65
N ASP A 214 -27.91 -13.10 -4.60
CA ASP A 214 -29.21 -12.58 -5.06
C ASP A 214 -29.32 -12.45 -6.59
N GLU A 215 -28.22 -12.65 -7.33
CA GLU A 215 -28.28 -12.69 -8.80
C GLU A 215 -28.84 -14.05 -9.27
N PRO A 216 -29.80 -14.05 -10.22
CA PRO A 216 -30.19 -15.28 -10.88
C PRO A 216 -28.96 -15.86 -11.59
N ARG A 217 -28.54 -17.04 -11.15
CA ARG A 217 -27.44 -17.79 -11.80
C ARG A 217 -27.77 -17.92 -13.29
N SER A 218 -26.86 -17.45 -14.15
CA SER A 218 -27.01 -17.62 -15.60
C SER A 218 -27.39 -19.06 -15.90
N PRO A 219 -28.45 -19.32 -16.69
CA PRO A 219 -28.87 -20.68 -16.99
C PRO A 219 -27.69 -21.45 -17.59
N LEU A 220 -27.49 -22.67 -17.11
CA LEU A 220 -26.46 -23.55 -17.67
C LEU A 220 -26.67 -23.65 -19.19
N PRO A 221 -25.61 -23.61 -20.01
CA PRO A 221 -25.74 -23.80 -21.44
C PRO A 221 -26.45 -25.13 -21.69
N THR A 222 -27.62 -25.08 -22.35
CA THR A 222 -28.40 -26.27 -22.69
C THR A 222 -27.52 -27.24 -23.48
N PRO A 223 -27.47 -28.54 -23.14
CA PRO A 223 -26.71 -29.51 -23.90
C PRO A 223 -27.12 -29.46 -25.37
N THR A 224 -26.21 -29.01 -26.22
CA THR A 224 -26.40 -29.09 -27.67
C THR A 224 -26.28 -30.55 -28.05
N HIS A 225 -27.42 -31.21 -28.23
CA HIS A 225 -27.47 -32.52 -28.89
C HIS A 225 -26.93 -32.33 -30.30
N SER A 226 -25.66 -32.69 -30.50
CA SER A 226 -25.08 -32.84 -31.82
C SER A 226 -25.93 -33.84 -32.61
N PRO A 227 -26.38 -33.50 -33.84
CA PRO A 227 -27.13 -34.44 -34.65
C PRO A 227 -26.30 -35.70 -34.84
N ARG A 228 -26.82 -36.82 -34.33
CA ARG A 228 -26.20 -38.12 -34.55
C ARG A 228 -26.28 -38.39 -36.05
N GLN A 229 -25.15 -38.32 -36.74
CA GLN A 229 -25.10 -38.64 -38.17
C GLN A 229 -25.60 -40.08 -38.33
N ALA A 230 -26.73 -40.24 -39.03
CA ALA A 230 -27.20 -41.54 -39.48
C ALA A 230 -26.24 -42.03 -40.57
N ALA A 231 -25.92 -43.32 -40.53
CA ALA A 231 -25.04 -44.00 -41.48
C ALA A 231 -25.71 -44.20 -42.85
#